data_AF-A0A800HAN3-F1
#
_entry.id   AF-A0A800HAN3-F1
#
_cell.length_a   1.000
_cell.length_b   1.000
_cell.length_c   1.000
_cell.angle_alpha   90.00
_cell.angle_beta   90.00
_cell.angle_gamma   90.00
#
_symmetry.space_group_name_H-M   'P 1'
#
loop_
_entity.id
_entity.type
_entity.pdbx_description
1 polymer ?
#
loop_
_entity_poly.entity_id
_entity_poly.type
_entity_poly.pdbx_seq_one_letter_code
_entity_poly.pdbx_strand_id
1 'polypeptide(L)'
;MISLNKKQISEMVSMKEAIHAMKSAFVQLSGGDVHVPARLSLDLPDKNATSLIMPAYAIGSPYYCVKIVSVNYSNPHKGLPLIHGVVQVFDASKGN
;
A
#
# COMPACT_ATOMS: atom_id res chain seq x y z
N MET A 1 0.30 -11.47 -14.73
CA MET A 1 0.70 -11.05 -13.37
C MET A 1 2.20 -10.75 -13.37
N ILE A 2 2.57 -9.51 -13.02
CA ILE A 2 3.97 -9.07 -12.90
C ILE A 2 4.28 -9.00 -11.39
N SER A 3 5.48 -9.42 -10.98
CA SER A 3 5.94 -9.33 -9.59
C SER A 3 7.19 -8.47 -9.52
N LEU A 4 7.18 -7.46 -8.66
CA LEU A 4 8.30 -6.55 -8.43
C LEU A 4 8.81 -6.71 -6.99
N ASN A 5 10.11 -6.95 -6.84
CA ASN A 5 10.75 -7.00 -5.54
C ASN A 5 11.22 -5.60 -5.08
N LYS A 6 11.65 -5.50 -3.82
CA LYS A 6 12.14 -4.25 -3.21
C LYS A 6 13.21 -3.55 -4.04
N LYS A 7 14.19 -4.28 -4.57
CA LYS A 7 15.30 -3.71 -5.34
C LYS A 7 14.79 -3.07 -6.63
N GLN A 8 13.95 -3.79 -7.38
CA GLN A 8 13.32 -3.27 -8.60
C GLN A 8 12.50 -2.01 -8.32
N ILE A 9 11.70 -1.99 -7.25
CA ILE A 9 10.90 -0.83 -6.87
C ILE A 9 11.79 0.38 -6.55
N SER A 10 12.87 0.18 -5.77
CA SER A 10 13.80 1.24 -5.43
C SER A 10 14.59 1.80 -6.63
N GLU A 11 14.76 1.00 -7.68
CA GLU A 11 15.40 1.42 -8.94
C GLU A 11 14.42 2.11 -9.91
N MET A 12 13.11 1.85 -9.78
CA MET A 12 12.07 2.37 -10.67
C MET A 12 11.53 3.76 -10.28
N VAL A 13 11.58 4.12 -9.00
CA VAL A 13 10.99 5.37 -8.49
C VAL A 13 11.97 6.09 -7.57
N SER A 14 12.40 7.28 -7.97
CA SER A 14 13.19 8.17 -7.12
C SER A 14 12.35 8.83 -6.03
N MET A 15 13.00 9.30 -4.96
CA MET A 15 12.30 10.03 -3.89
C MET A 15 11.62 11.31 -4.41
N LYS A 16 12.22 11.99 -5.39
CA LYS A 16 11.62 13.19 -6.02
C LYS A 16 10.31 12.86 -6.75
N GLU A 17 10.29 11.76 -7.50
CA GLU A 17 9.07 11.29 -8.17
C GLU A 17 8.00 10.86 -7.18
N ALA A 18 8.40 10.14 -6.11
CA ALA A 18 7.48 9.75 -5.04
C ALA A 18 6.81 10.95 -4.36
N ILE A 19 7.58 12.02 -4.08
CA ILE A 19 7.03 13.26 -3.51
C ILE A 19 6.00 13.90 -4.45
N HIS A 20 6.30 14.01 -5.74
CA HIS A 20 5.38 14.58 -6.72
C HIS A 20 4.11 13.72 -6.87
N ALA A 21 4.25 12.39 -6.91
CA ALA A 21 3.12 11.46 -6.97
C ALA A 21 2.22 11.62 -5.74
N MET A 22 2.80 11.69 -4.54
CA MET A 22 2.05 11.88 -3.31
C MET A 22 1.36 13.25 -3.25
N LYS A 23 1.98 14.32 -3.74
CA LYS A 23 1.32 15.63 -3.88
C LYS A 23 0.04 15.52 -4.70
N SER A 24 0.11 14.92 -5.88
CA SER A 24 -1.07 14.72 -6.75
C SER A 24 -2.13 13.84 -6.09
N ALA A 25 -1.73 12.77 -5.41
CA ALA A 25 -2.65 11.89 -4.68
C ALA A 25 -3.39 12.63 -3.55
N PHE A 26 -2.69 13.47 -2.79
CA PHE A 26 -3.32 14.26 -1.73
C PHE A 26 -4.24 15.36 -2.27
N VAL A 27 -3.91 15.98 -3.40
CA VAL A 27 -4.82 16.93 -4.08
C VAL A 27 -6.13 16.23 -4.46
N GLN A 28 -6.06 15.07 -5.11
CA GLN A 28 -7.25 14.27 -5.47
C GLN A 28 -8.04 13.84 -4.22
N LEU A 29 -7.34 13.41 -3.16
CA LEU A 29 -7.99 13.05 -1.90
C LEU A 29 -8.75 14.22 -1.29
N SER A 30 -8.15 15.42 -1.23
CA SER A 30 -8.82 16.62 -0.72
C SER A 30 -9.94 17.12 -1.63
N GLY A 31 -9.87 16.83 -2.93
CA GLY A 31 -10.90 17.17 -3.92
C GLY A 31 -12.09 16.23 -3.93
N GLY A 32 -12.00 15.05 -3.30
CA GLY A 32 -13.05 14.03 -3.33
C GLY A 32 -12.97 13.11 -4.56
N ASP A 33 -11.89 13.17 -5.33
CA ASP A 33 -11.70 12.41 -6.58
C ASP A 33 -11.18 10.97 -6.34
N VAL A 34 -11.35 10.45 -5.13
CA VAL A 34 -10.84 9.12 -4.73
C VAL A 34 -11.85 8.38 -3.87
N HIS A 35 -11.92 7.07 -4.07
CA HIS A 35 -12.57 6.13 -3.17
C HIS A 35 -11.50 5.47 -2.29
N VAL A 36 -11.43 5.91 -1.03
CA VAL A 36 -10.53 5.35 -0.01
C VAL A 36 -11.37 5.03 1.23
N PRO A 37 -11.88 3.80 1.38
CA PRO A 37 -12.62 3.43 2.58
C PRO A 37 -11.69 3.38 3.80
N ALA A 38 -12.28 3.30 4.99
CA ALA A 38 -11.52 3.05 6.21
C ALA A 38 -10.70 1.76 6.07
N ARG A 39 -9.43 1.80 6.48
CA ARG A 39 -8.57 0.62 6.50
C ARG A 39 -9.18 -0.46 7.40
N LEU A 40 -9.15 -1.71 6.95
CA LEU A 40 -9.50 -2.84 7.81
C LEU A 40 -8.30 -3.19 8.68
N SER A 41 -8.52 -3.33 9.98
CA SER A 41 -7.51 -3.76 10.95
C SER A 41 -7.89 -5.13 11.49
N LEU A 42 -6.94 -6.06 11.46
CA LEU A 42 -7.07 -7.39 12.04
C LEU A 42 -5.96 -7.60 13.05
N ASP A 43 -6.32 -7.58 14.33
CA ASP A 43 -5.37 -7.85 15.40
C ASP A 43 -5.11 -9.35 15.54
N LEU A 44 -3.86 -9.70 15.82
CA LEU A 44 -3.38 -11.06 16.08
C LEU A 44 -2.76 -11.07 17.48
N PRO A 45 -3.58 -11.10 18.55
CA PRO A 45 -3.11 -10.84 19.91
C PRO A 45 -2.05 -11.85 20.38
N ASP A 46 -2.22 -13.13 20.04
CA ASP A 46 -1.28 -14.21 20.37
C ASP A 46 0.07 -14.09 19.65
N LYS A 47 0.14 -13.25 18.61
CA LYS A 47 1.36 -12.97 17.85
C LYS A 47 1.95 -11.59 18.12
N ASN A 48 1.30 -10.77 18.97
CA ASN A 48 1.66 -9.36 19.18
C ASN A 48 1.83 -8.64 17.83
N ALA A 49 0.79 -8.68 17.00
CA ALA A 49 0.82 -8.16 15.64
C ALA A 49 -0.55 -7.66 15.18
N THR A 50 -0.53 -6.81 14.16
CA THR A 50 -1.73 -6.30 13.48
C THR A 50 -1.54 -6.36 11.97
N SER A 51 -2.53 -6.88 11.24
CA SER A 51 -2.59 -6.82 9.78
C SER A 51 -3.56 -5.73 9.32
N LEU A 52 -3.18 -4.99 8.29
CA LEU A 52 -3.94 -3.88 7.73
C LEU A 52 -4.22 -4.12 6.25
N ILE A 53 -5.49 -3.95 5.85
CA ILE A 53 -5.92 -3.98 4.45
C ILE A 53 -6.37 -2.57 4.05
N MET A 54 -5.74 -2.03 3.01
CA MET A 54 -5.91 -0.65 2.58
C MET A 54 -6.16 -0.58 1.07
N PRO A 55 -7.42 -0.71 0.62
CA PRO A 55 -7.77 -0.48 -0.78
C PRO A 55 -7.87 1.02 -1.09
N ALA A 56 -7.55 1.40 -2.32
CA ALA A 56 -7.74 2.75 -2.83
C ALA A 56 -7.98 2.73 -4.35
N TYR A 57 -8.86 3.62 -4.79
CA TYR A 57 -9.11 3.89 -6.21
C TYR A 57 -9.23 5.39 -6.44
N ALA A 58 -8.45 5.94 -7.38
CA ALA A 58 -8.64 7.31 -7.86
C ALA A 58 -9.58 7.28 -9.07
N ILE A 59 -10.59 8.15 -9.08
CA ILE A 59 -11.62 8.16 -10.12
C ILE A 59 -10.98 8.41 -11.49
N GLY A 60 -11.27 7.54 -12.47
CA GLY A 60 -10.70 7.61 -13.82
C GLY A 60 -9.28 7.02 -13.96
N SER A 61 -8.66 6.57 -12.86
CA SER A 61 -7.42 5.80 -12.93
C SER A 61 -7.66 4.48 -13.69
N PRO A 62 -6.72 4.03 -14.54
CA PRO A 62 -6.78 2.70 -15.14
C PRO A 62 -6.55 1.57 -14.13
N TYR A 63 -6.11 1.92 -12.91
CA TYR A 63 -5.79 0.95 -11.86
C TYR A 63 -6.44 1.29 -10.52
N TYR A 64 -6.78 0.26 -9.76
CA TYR A 64 -6.95 0.35 -8.29
C TYR A 64 -5.89 -0.48 -7.60
N CYS A 65 -5.63 -0.19 -6.32
CA CYS A 65 -4.63 -0.91 -5.56
C CYS A 65 -5.14 -1.34 -4.19
N VAL A 66 -4.52 -2.40 -3.66
CA VAL A 66 -4.73 -2.86 -2.29
C VAL A 66 -3.36 -3.04 -1.65
N LYS A 67 -3.11 -2.27 -0.59
CA LYS A 67 -1.93 -2.48 0.25
C LYS A 67 -2.29 -3.37 1.42
N ILE A 68 -1.54 -4.45 1.58
CA ILE A 68 -1.61 -5.37 2.72
C ILE A 68 -0.34 -5.14 3.53
N VAL A 69 -0.49 -4.84 4.83
CA VAL A 69 0.63 -4.59 5.74
C VAL A 69 0.50 -5.47 6.97
N SER A 70 1.62 -6.01 7.44
CA SER A 70 1.72 -6.65 8.75
C SER A 70 2.68 -5.84 9.62
N VAL A 71 2.22 -5.47 10.81
CA VAL A 71 3.01 -4.83 11.86
C VAL A 71 3.22 -5.88 12.94
N ASN A 72 4.43 -6.42 13.04
CA ASN A 72 4.77 -7.45 14.02
C ASN A 72 5.68 -6.83 15.10
N TYR A 73 5.08 -6.39 16.20
CA TYR A 73 5.78 -5.57 17.20
C TYR A 73 6.99 -6.25 17.84
N SER A 74 7.00 -7.58 17.89
CA SER A 74 8.14 -8.36 18.41
C SER A 74 9.27 -8.63 17.41
N ASN A 75 9.12 -8.27 16.12
CA ASN A 75 10.12 -8.58 15.09
C ASN A 75 11.49 -7.91 15.28
N PRO A 76 11.58 -6.63 15.69
CA PRO A 76 12.87 -5.98 15.91
C PRO A 76 13.79 -6.73 16.89
N HIS A 77 13.22 -7.35 17.94
CA HIS A 77 13.98 -8.18 18.89
C HIS A 77 14.55 -9.47 18.27
N LYS A 78 14.01 -9.89 17.13
CA LYS A 78 14.43 -11.08 16.36
C LYS A 78 15.33 -10.73 15.18
N GLY A 79 15.72 -9.45 15.02
CA GLY A 79 16.46 -8.97 13.85
C GLY A 79 15.64 -8.90 12.56
N LEU A 80 14.30 -8.92 12.66
CA LEU A 80 13.40 -8.83 11.51
C LEU A 80 12.78 -7.41 11.40
N PRO A 81 12.36 -6.97 10.21
CA PRO A 81 11.63 -5.71 10.05
C PRO A 81 10.33 -5.68 10.87
N LEU A 82 10.03 -4.54 11.48
CA LEU A 82 8.75 -4.30 12.17
C LEU A 82 7.56 -4.41 11.21
N ILE A 83 7.74 -3.92 9.98
CA ILE A 83 6.69 -3.77 8.98
C ILE A 83 7.06 -4.58 7.75
N HIS A 84 6.13 -5.43 7.32
CA HIS A 84 6.15 -6.07 6.02
C HIS A 84 4.92 -5.62 5.24
N GLY A 85 5.03 -5.42 3.94
CA GLY A 85 3.89 -5.06 3.13
C GLY A 85 4.03 -5.42 1.67
N VAL A 86 2.89 -5.58 1.03
CA VAL A 86 2.74 -5.81 -0.41
C VAL A 86 1.67 -4.88 -0.94
N VAL A 87 1.86 -4.38 -2.16
CA VAL A 87 0.84 -3.65 -2.90
C VAL A 87 0.45 -4.50 -4.09
N GLN A 88 -0.84 -4.81 -4.19
CA GLN A 88 -1.42 -5.40 -5.39
C GLN A 88 -2.05 -4.28 -6.22
N VAL A 89 -1.84 -4.33 -7.53
CA VAL A 89 -2.36 -3.37 -8.49
C VAL A 89 -3.16 -4.17 -9.51
N PHE A 90 -4.36 -3.72 -9.81
CA PHE A 90 -5.30 -4.39 -10.71
C PHE A 90 -5.76 -3.43 -11.79
N ASP A 91 -6.00 -3.96 -13.00
CA ASP A 91 -6.73 -3.23 -14.03
C ASP A 91 -8.14 -2.92 -13.51
N ALA A 92 -8.53 -1.64 -13.46
CA ALA A 92 -9.82 -1.23 -12.89
C ALA A 92 -11.02 -1.61 -13.77
N SER A 93 -10.80 -1.90 -15.06
CA SER A 93 -11.84 -2.32 -16.00
C SER A 93 -12.01 -3.84 -16.06
N LYS A 94 -10.92 -4.60 -15.87
CA LYS A 94 -10.88 -6.06 -16.05
C LYS A 94 -10.71 -6.84 -14.75
N GLY A 95 -10.18 -6.22 -13.70
CA GLY A 95 -9.95 -6.82 -12.38
C GLY A 95 -8.78 -7.82 -12.31
N ASN A 96 -7.85 -7.80 -13.28
CA ASN A 96 -6.74 -8.76 -13.41
C ASN A 96 -5.35 -8.16 -13.17
#